data_AF-A0AAW9R3D5-F1
#
_entry.id   AF-A0AAW9R3D5-F1
#
_cell.length_a   1.000
_cell.length_b   1.000
_cell.length_c   1.000
_cell.angle_alpha   90.00
_cell.angle_beta   90.00
_cell.angle_gamma   90.00
#
_symmetry.space_group_name_H-M   'P 1'
#
loop_
_entity.id
_entity.type
_entity.pdbx_description
1 polymer ?
#
loop_
_entity_poly.entity_id
_entity_poly.type
_entity_poly.pdbx_seq_one_letter_code
_entity_poly.pdbx_strand_id
1 'polypeptide(L)'
;MKFHTFIQRLAAAIVLTLVVPSIGLASEMKTQKKWEFAVDSAAEFEPMAAEIRQEMEAGKYSHLAERDRLAVDTDLNRVNRLLTKRDQRSKLAQSDQVELVNAQERINAILIDNDADRIICKLEAKVGTRMKTKNCLTVREWAMVNAAAERTMQDMRVGGGKVPQIEDNQ
;
A
#
# COMPACT_ATOMS: atom_id res chain seq x y z
N MET A 1 58.11 -1.53 -33.53
CA MET A 1 57.22 -1.24 -34.67
C MET A 1 56.26 -2.41 -34.88
N LYS A 2 54.98 -2.25 -34.51
CA LYS A 2 53.82 -3.07 -34.93
C LYS A 2 52.54 -2.39 -34.41
N PHE A 3 52.36 -1.12 -34.79
CA PHE A 3 51.18 -0.28 -34.48
C PHE A 3 50.00 -0.53 -35.45
N HIS A 4 50.11 -1.54 -36.32
CA HIS A 4 49.18 -1.76 -37.44
C HIS A 4 48.04 -2.77 -37.15
N THR A 5 48.03 -3.43 -35.99
CA THR A 5 47.01 -4.44 -35.64
C THR A 5 45.83 -3.90 -34.83
N PHE A 6 45.84 -2.62 -34.43
CA PHE A 6 44.78 -2.03 -33.59
C PHE A 6 43.65 -1.36 -34.38
N ILE A 7 43.89 -0.97 -35.64
CA ILE A 7 42.90 -0.24 -36.47
C ILE A 7 41.87 -1.20 -37.09
N GLN A 8 42.19 -2.49 -37.21
CA GLN A 8 41.37 -3.45 -37.97
C GLN A 8 40.19 -4.05 -37.18
N ARG A 9 39.99 -3.68 -35.90
CA ARG A 9 38.85 -4.14 -35.07
C ARG A 9 37.78 -3.06 -34.81
N LEU A 10 37.94 -1.85 -35.35
CA LEU A 10 37.00 -0.74 -35.14
C LEU A 10 35.85 -0.67 -36.17
N ALA A 11 35.84 -1.53 -37.20
CA ALA A 11 34.87 -1.43 -38.30
C ALA A 11 33.59 -2.27 -38.15
N ALA A 12 33.37 -2.97 -37.01
CA ALA A 12 32.25 -3.90 -36.86
C ALA A 12 31.30 -3.60 -35.68
N ALA A 13 31.24 -2.34 -35.21
CA ALA A 13 30.40 -1.96 -34.08
C ALA A 13 29.64 -0.63 -34.26
N ILE A 14 29.20 -0.32 -35.49
CA ILE A 14 28.41 0.90 -35.76
C ILE A 14 27.27 0.60 -36.75
N VAL A 15 26.33 -0.32 -36.44
CA VAL A 15 25.01 -0.39 -37.14
C VAL A 15 23.89 -0.97 -36.24
N LEU A 16 23.86 -0.71 -34.93
CA LEU A 16 22.72 -1.13 -34.11
C LEU A 16 22.36 -0.12 -33.00
N THR A 17 22.09 1.13 -33.40
CA THR A 17 21.58 2.18 -32.52
C THR A 17 20.39 2.91 -33.14
N LEU A 18 19.33 2.18 -33.52
CA LEU A 18 18.02 2.75 -33.85
C LEU A 18 16.90 1.79 -33.40
N VAL A 19 16.83 1.52 -32.10
CA VAL A 19 15.59 1.09 -31.45
C VAL A 19 15.33 2.05 -30.28
N VAL A 20 14.20 2.73 -30.41
CA VAL A 20 13.66 3.80 -29.57
C VAL A 20 13.52 3.37 -28.11
N PRO A 21 14.00 4.14 -27.12
CA PRO A 21 13.41 4.14 -25.79
C PRO A 21 12.49 5.35 -25.69
N SER A 22 11.20 5.12 -25.96
CA SER A 22 10.16 6.00 -25.48
C SER A 22 10.21 5.92 -23.96
N ILE A 23 10.85 6.88 -23.31
CA ILE A 23 10.65 7.12 -21.88
C ILE A 23 9.23 7.68 -21.78
N GLY A 24 8.25 6.79 -21.82
CA GLY A 24 6.93 7.11 -21.31
C GLY A 24 7.12 7.50 -19.86
N LEU A 25 6.55 8.63 -19.46
CA LEU A 25 6.29 8.96 -18.07
C LEU A 25 5.35 7.88 -17.54
N ALA A 26 5.91 6.74 -17.12
CA ALA A 26 5.22 5.83 -16.26
C ALA A 26 4.92 6.63 -14.99
N SER A 27 3.66 7.00 -14.81
CA SER A 27 3.15 7.31 -13.48
C SER A 27 3.67 6.20 -12.56
N GLU A 28 4.41 6.60 -11.53
CA GLU A 28 4.72 5.72 -10.41
C GLU A 28 3.37 5.29 -9.81
N MET A 29 2.82 4.19 -10.33
CA MET A 29 1.76 3.45 -9.67
C MET A 29 2.40 3.00 -8.36
N LYS A 30 2.12 3.73 -7.27
CA LYS A 30 2.59 3.39 -5.93
C LYS A 30 2.28 1.92 -5.71
N THR A 31 3.32 1.08 -5.73
CA THR A 31 3.20 -0.34 -5.42
C THR A 31 2.73 -0.42 -3.99
N GLN A 32 1.44 -0.69 -3.81
CA GLN A 32 0.82 -0.87 -2.51
C GLN A 32 1.52 -2.05 -1.82
N LYS A 33 2.19 -1.77 -0.69
CA LYS A 33 2.86 -2.79 0.12
C LYS A 33 1.77 -3.66 0.77
N LYS A 34 1.33 -4.68 0.04
CA LYS A 34 0.40 -5.69 0.53
C LYS A 34 1.20 -6.67 1.40
N TRP A 35 0.87 -6.72 2.67
CA TRP A 35 1.43 -7.70 3.59
C TRP A 35 0.81 -9.08 3.32
N GLU A 36 1.64 -10.10 3.20
CA GLU A 36 1.22 -11.51 3.14
C GLU A 36 1.95 -12.27 4.24
N PHE A 37 1.24 -12.60 5.31
CA PHE A 37 1.81 -13.10 6.57
C PHE A 37 2.08 -14.61 6.62
N ALA A 38 2.42 -15.22 5.48
CA ALA A 38 2.83 -16.62 5.41
C ALA A 38 4.33 -16.76 5.73
N VAL A 39 4.74 -16.45 6.96
CA VAL A 39 6.16 -16.46 7.36
C VAL A 39 6.52 -17.77 8.05
N ASP A 40 7.64 -18.34 7.62
CA ASP A 40 8.13 -19.66 8.03
C ASP A 40 9.39 -19.62 8.91
N SER A 41 9.76 -18.49 9.52
CA SER A 41 10.84 -18.41 10.52
C SER A 41 10.61 -17.28 11.53
N ALA A 42 11.04 -17.44 12.79
CA ALA A 42 10.94 -16.36 13.78
C ALA A 42 11.81 -15.15 13.37
N ALA A 43 12.99 -15.42 12.81
CA ALA A 43 13.94 -14.39 12.39
C ALA A 43 13.39 -13.47 11.28
N GLU A 44 12.60 -14.01 10.34
CA GLU A 44 11.93 -13.20 9.31
C GLU A 44 10.69 -12.48 9.85
N PHE A 45 10.04 -13.05 10.87
CA PHE A 45 8.80 -12.53 11.41
C PHE A 45 8.99 -11.35 12.37
N GLU A 46 10.03 -11.37 13.22
CA GLU A 46 10.29 -10.27 14.16
C GLU A 46 10.39 -8.87 13.53
N PRO A 47 11.17 -8.64 12.45
CA PRO A 47 11.23 -7.32 11.82
C PRO A 47 9.89 -6.90 11.21
N MET A 48 9.13 -7.85 10.66
CA MET A 48 7.78 -7.60 10.15
C MET A 48 6.84 -7.17 11.28
N ALA A 49 6.82 -7.91 12.39
CA ALA A 49 6.03 -7.59 13.57
C ALA A 49 6.36 -6.20 14.16
N ALA A 50 7.65 -5.83 14.16
CA ALA A 50 8.09 -4.51 14.59
C ALA A 50 7.60 -3.40 13.65
N GLU A 51 7.70 -3.62 12.33
CA GLU A 51 7.22 -2.66 11.34
C GLU A 51 5.70 -2.43 11.46
N ILE A 52 4.91 -3.48 11.66
CA ILE A 52 3.45 -3.35 11.83
C ILE A 52 3.09 -2.56 13.08
N ARG A 53 3.78 -2.80 14.20
CA ARG A 53 3.59 -2.00 15.41
C ARG A 53 3.89 -0.53 15.12
N GLN A 54 4.97 -0.25 14.40
CA GLN A 54 5.29 1.11 13.98
C GLN A 54 4.22 1.70 13.05
N GLU A 55 3.71 0.96 12.07
CA GLU A 55 2.65 1.41 11.16
C GLU A 55 1.32 1.67 11.90
N MET A 56 1.01 0.87 12.94
CA MET A 56 -0.13 1.10 13.82
C MET A 56 0.03 2.40 14.60
N GLU A 57 1.20 2.69 15.16
CA GLU A 57 1.50 3.95 15.87
C GLU A 57 1.52 5.16 14.91
N ALA A 58 2.07 4.99 13.71
CA ALA A 58 2.16 6.04 12.69
C ALA A 58 0.79 6.43 12.08
N GLY A 59 -0.28 5.70 12.42
CA GLY A 59 -1.64 6.01 11.96
C GLY A 59 -1.98 5.50 10.56
N LYS A 60 -1.20 4.58 9.99
CA LYS A 60 -1.55 3.91 8.73
C LYS A 60 -2.88 3.15 8.86
N TYR A 61 -3.12 2.59 10.05
CA TYR A 61 -4.37 1.95 10.44
C TYR A 61 -5.23 2.88 11.31
N SER A 62 -5.45 4.13 10.86
CA SER A 62 -6.19 5.14 11.62
C SER A 62 -7.65 4.79 11.89
N HIS A 63 -8.24 3.89 11.10
CA HIS A 63 -9.60 3.38 11.28
C HIS A 63 -9.68 2.15 12.21
N LEU A 64 -8.53 1.62 12.63
CA LEU A 64 -8.46 0.43 13.48
C LEU A 64 -8.87 0.78 14.91
N ALA A 65 -9.92 0.12 15.40
CA ALA A 65 -10.37 0.27 16.78
C ALA A 65 -9.32 -0.25 17.78
N GLU A 66 -9.29 0.33 18.98
CA GLU A 66 -8.32 -0.04 20.02
C GLU A 66 -8.37 -1.54 20.37
N ARG A 67 -9.57 -2.13 20.41
CA ARG A 67 -9.74 -3.57 20.61
C ARG A 67 -9.01 -4.39 19.53
N ASP A 68 -9.08 -3.93 18.29
CA ASP A 68 -8.51 -4.66 17.16
C ASP A 68 -6.98 -4.46 17.09
N ARG A 69 -6.46 -3.30 17.56
CA ARG A 69 -5.02 -3.08 17.82
C ARG A 69 -4.48 -4.10 18.82
N LEU A 70 -5.15 -4.25 19.96
CA LEU A 70 -4.78 -5.22 20.99
C LEU A 70 -4.86 -6.66 20.48
N ALA A 71 -5.85 -6.97 19.65
CA ALA A 71 -5.99 -8.29 19.02
C ALA A 71 -4.81 -8.59 18.08
N VAL A 72 -4.43 -7.65 17.22
CA VAL A 72 -3.26 -7.77 16.34
C VAL A 72 -1.99 -7.95 17.17
N ASP A 73 -1.77 -7.13 18.20
CA ASP A 73 -0.59 -7.27 19.07
C ASP A 73 -0.50 -8.65 19.73
N THR A 74 -1.64 -9.12 20.25
CA THR A 74 -1.75 -10.45 20.87
C THR A 74 -1.40 -11.56 19.88
N ASP A 75 -1.88 -11.45 18.63
CA ASP A 75 -1.60 -12.43 17.60
C ASP A 75 -0.17 -12.35 17.06
N LEU A 76 0.42 -11.15 16.94
CA LEU A 76 1.84 -10.99 16.64
C LEU A 76 2.71 -11.70 17.69
N ASN A 77 2.41 -11.51 18.97
CA ASN A 77 3.11 -12.19 20.06
C ASN A 77 2.90 -13.72 20.00
N ARG A 78 1.70 -14.19 19.63
CA ARG A 78 1.39 -15.62 19.48
C ARG A 78 2.17 -16.25 18.33
N VAL A 79 2.19 -15.61 17.16
CA VAL A 79 2.96 -16.08 16.01
C VAL A 79 4.44 -16.18 16.36
N ASN A 80 5.02 -15.16 17.01
CA ASN A 80 6.43 -15.21 17.41
C ASN A 80 6.72 -16.41 18.32
N ARG A 81 5.91 -16.63 19.36
CA ARG A 81 6.07 -17.79 20.26
C ARG A 81 6.00 -19.13 19.53
N LEU A 82 5.06 -19.29 18.58
CA LEU A 82 4.88 -20.52 17.83
C LEU A 82 6.02 -20.77 16.84
N LEU A 83 6.50 -19.71 16.17
CA LEU A 83 7.67 -19.78 15.30
C LEU A 83 8.94 -20.11 16.10
N THR A 84 9.18 -19.47 17.25
CA THR A 84 10.30 -19.81 18.14
C THR A 84 10.24 -21.27 18.59
N LYS A 85 9.04 -21.77 18.95
CA LYS A 85 8.83 -23.17 19.33
C LYS A 85 9.14 -24.13 18.18
N ARG A 86 8.84 -23.76 16.94
CA ARG A 86 9.21 -24.53 15.74
C ARG A 86 10.71 -24.43 15.43
N ASP A 87 11.35 -23.30 15.67
CA ASP A 87 12.78 -23.19 15.40
C ASP A 87 13.58 -24.02 16.42
N GLN A 88 13.07 -24.17 17.65
CA GLN A 88 13.59 -25.08 18.67
C GLN A 88 13.26 -26.56 18.42
N ARG A 89 12.14 -26.85 17.75
CA ARG A 89 11.66 -28.20 17.49
C ARG A 89 11.48 -28.38 15.98
N SER A 90 12.24 -29.29 15.36
CA SER A 90 12.17 -29.55 13.91
C SER A 90 10.75 -29.63 13.30
N LYS A 91 9.72 -29.95 14.10
CA LYS A 91 8.30 -29.82 13.73
C LYS A 91 7.42 -29.37 14.90
N LEU A 92 6.41 -28.55 14.60
CA LEU A 92 5.32 -28.21 15.52
C LEU A 92 4.33 -29.38 15.68
N ALA A 93 3.63 -29.40 16.82
CA ALA A 93 2.45 -30.25 16.96
C ALA A 93 1.37 -29.78 15.98
N GLN A 94 0.50 -30.69 15.54
CA GLN A 94 -0.54 -30.35 14.57
C GLN A 94 -1.47 -29.24 15.07
N SER A 95 -1.80 -29.23 16.37
CA SER A 95 -2.57 -28.16 17.00
C SER A 95 -1.88 -26.80 16.94
N ASP A 96 -0.57 -26.77 17.20
CA ASP A 96 0.24 -25.54 17.15
C ASP A 96 0.35 -25.00 15.73
N GLN A 97 0.44 -25.89 14.73
CA GLN A 97 0.47 -25.51 13.33
C GLN A 97 -0.84 -24.84 12.90
N VAL A 98 -1.98 -25.39 13.33
CA VAL A 98 -3.30 -24.78 13.08
C VAL A 98 -3.40 -23.43 13.79
N GLU A 99 -2.92 -23.33 15.03
CA GLU A 99 -2.92 -22.06 15.77
C GLU A 99 -2.06 -20.98 15.10
N LEU A 100 -0.90 -21.37 14.55
CA LEU A 100 0.01 -20.48 13.83
C LEU A 100 -0.67 -19.88 12.59
N VAL A 101 -1.22 -20.75 11.73
CA VAL A 101 -1.92 -20.31 10.51
C VAL A 101 -3.11 -19.44 10.87
N ASN A 102 -3.91 -19.84 11.86
CA ASN A 102 -5.05 -19.03 12.29
C ASN A 102 -4.64 -17.65 12.83
N ALA A 103 -3.51 -17.55 13.55
CA ALA A 103 -3.02 -16.27 14.03
C ALA A 103 -2.53 -15.38 12.88
N GLN A 104 -1.81 -15.94 11.91
CA GLN A 104 -1.40 -15.23 10.70
C GLN A 104 -2.61 -14.72 9.91
N GLU A 105 -3.64 -15.55 9.72
CA GLU A 105 -4.86 -15.16 9.01
C GLU A 105 -5.69 -14.09 9.76
N ARG A 106 -5.75 -14.14 11.10
CA ARG A 106 -6.43 -13.08 11.87
C ARG A 106 -5.73 -11.74 11.73
N ILE A 107 -4.39 -11.72 11.75
CA ILE A 107 -3.62 -10.49 11.51
C ILE A 107 -3.93 -9.95 10.10
N ASN A 108 -3.87 -10.81 9.08
CA ASN A 108 -4.22 -10.45 7.70
C ASN A 108 -5.62 -9.82 7.60
N ALA A 109 -6.62 -10.50 8.15
CA ALA A 109 -8.02 -10.06 8.08
C ALA A 109 -8.22 -8.66 8.69
N ILE A 110 -7.64 -8.42 9.87
CA ILE A 110 -7.78 -7.14 10.56
C ILE A 110 -7.05 -6.03 9.79
N LEU A 111 -5.81 -6.28 9.34
CA LEU A 111 -5.00 -5.23 8.72
C LEU A 111 -5.47 -4.87 7.31
N ILE A 112 -5.91 -5.85 6.50
CA ILE A 112 -6.41 -5.60 5.13
C ILE A 112 -7.70 -4.78 5.15
N ASP A 113 -8.59 -5.07 6.11
CA ASP A 113 -9.86 -4.35 6.22
C ASP A 113 -9.65 -2.89 6.65
N ASN A 114 -8.59 -2.63 7.43
CA ASN A 114 -8.29 -1.32 8.00
C ASN A 114 -7.16 -0.55 7.29
N ASP A 115 -6.67 -1.06 6.16
CA ASP A 115 -5.62 -0.40 5.38
C ASP A 115 -6.14 0.90 4.75
N ALA A 116 -5.65 2.03 5.25
CA ALA A 116 -6.03 3.35 4.76
C ALA A 116 -5.51 3.63 3.34
N ASP A 117 -4.49 2.90 2.88
CA ASP A 117 -3.94 3.04 1.55
C ASP A 117 -4.63 2.12 0.52
N ARG A 118 -5.58 1.27 0.94
CA ARG A 118 -6.39 0.44 0.03
C ARG A 118 -7.14 1.32 -0.99
N ILE A 119 -6.96 1.02 -2.28
CA ILE A 119 -7.63 1.73 -3.37
C ILE A 119 -9.08 1.27 -3.53
N ILE A 120 -10.03 2.21 -3.55
CA ILE A 120 -11.44 2.00 -3.86
C ILE A 120 -11.77 2.78 -5.14
N CYS A 121 -12.20 2.05 -6.17
CA CYS A 121 -12.68 2.62 -7.43
C CYS A 121 -14.21 2.72 -7.44
N LYS A 122 -14.74 3.95 -7.57
CA LYS A 122 -16.18 4.20 -7.73
C LYS A 122 -16.50 4.76 -9.11
N LEU A 123 -17.67 4.41 -9.63
CA LEU A 123 -18.23 5.00 -10.85
C LEU A 123 -19.19 6.12 -10.46
N GLU A 124 -18.79 7.37 -10.68
CA GLU A 124 -19.52 8.56 -10.25
C GLU A 124 -20.05 9.34 -11.46
N ALA A 125 -21.22 9.95 -11.31
CA ALA A 125 -21.78 10.81 -12.34
C ALA A 125 -20.98 12.13 -12.40
N LYS A 126 -20.56 12.54 -13.60
CA LYS A 126 -19.94 13.85 -13.78
C LYS A 126 -21.04 14.92 -13.84
N VAL A 127 -20.92 15.96 -13.02
CA VAL A 127 -21.87 17.08 -13.00
C VAL A 127 -21.99 17.70 -14.39
N GLY A 128 -23.21 17.99 -14.84
CA GLY A 128 -23.48 18.57 -16.17
C GLY A 128 -23.48 17.58 -17.34
N THR A 129 -23.31 16.28 -17.11
CA THR A 129 -23.42 15.25 -18.16
C THR A 129 -24.07 13.97 -17.62
N ARG A 130 -24.58 13.11 -18.51
CA ARG A 130 -25.09 11.76 -18.17
C ARG A 130 -23.98 10.70 -18.13
N MET A 131 -22.74 11.07 -18.46
CA MET A 131 -21.60 10.16 -18.45
C MET A 131 -21.09 9.91 -17.02
N LYS A 132 -20.63 8.67 -16.76
CA LYS A 132 -19.99 8.28 -15.51
C LYS A 132 -18.46 8.26 -15.68
N THR A 133 -17.73 8.74 -14.68
CA THR A 133 -16.28 8.67 -14.60
C THR A 133 -15.88 7.66 -13.52
N LYS A 134 -14.81 6.91 -13.76
CA LYS A 134 -14.24 6.00 -12.76
C LYS A 134 -13.18 6.75 -11.95
N ASN A 135 -13.44 6.96 -10.66
CA ASN A 135 -12.51 7.60 -9.72
C ASN A 135 -11.94 6.52 -8.80
N CYS A 136 -10.63 6.31 -8.85
CA CYS A 136 -9.91 5.38 -7.98
C CYS A 136 -9.07 6.17 -7.00
N LEU A 137 -9.44 6.13 -5.72
CA LEU A 137 -8.76 6.82 -4.63
C LEU A 137 -8.55 5.84 -3.48
N THR A 138 -7.54 6.08 -2.65
CA THR A 138 -7.32 5.36 -1.40
C THR A 138 -8.45 5.63 -0.39
N VAL A 139 -8.65 4.75 0.59
CA VAL A 139 -9.62 4.98 1.69
C VAL A 139 -9.37 6.31 2.37
N ARG A 140 -8.10 6.65 2.62
CA ARG A 140 -7.70 7.94 3.22
C ARG A 140 -8.08 9.13 2.35
N GLU A 141 -7.83 9.07 1.04
CA GLU A 141 -8.22 10.13 0.10
C GLU A 141 -9.75 10.28 0.05
N TRP A 142 -10.49 9.17 0.03
CA TRP A 142 -11.96 9.20 0.13
C TRP A 142 -12.45 9.88 1.40
N ALA A 143 -11.84 9.58 2.55
CA ALA A 143 -12.18 10.25 3.81
C ALA A 143 -11.92 11.76 3.74
N MET A 144 -10.82 12.19 3.11
CA MET A 144 -10.52 13.61 2.91
C MET A 144 -11.53 14.29 1.98
N VAL A 145 -11.90 13.65 0.86
CA VAL A 145 -12.92 14.17 -0.07
C VAL A 145 -14.26 14.35 0.64
N ASN A 146 -14.69 13.36 1.42
CA ASN A 146 -15.94 13.43 2.18
C ASN A 146 -15.89 14.55 3.23
N ALA A 147 -14.81 14.62 4.01
CA ALA A 147 -14.64 15.66 5.03
C ALA A 147 -14.61 17.08 4.41
N ALA A 148 -14.00 17.26 3.23
CA ALA A 148 -14.00 18.52 2.50
C ALA A 148 -15.41 18.91 1.99
N ALA A 149 -16.19 17.92 1.53
CA ALA A 149 -17.58 18.14 1.13
C ALA A 149 -18.46 18.55 2.33
N GLU A 150 -18.30 17.88 3.48
CA GLU A 150 -19.01 18.21 4.73
C GLU A 150 -18.69 19.62 5.21
N ARG A 151 -17.42 20.02 5.21
CA ARG A 151 -17.00 21.39 5.57
C ARG A 151 -17.62 22.43 4.66
N THR A 152 -17.57 22.22 3.35
CA THR A 152 -18.20 23.13 2.38
C THR A 152 -19.71 23.27 2.65
N MET A 153 -20.40 22.17 2.94
CA MET A 153 -21.83 22.20 3.29
C MET A 153 -22.11 22.91 4.62
N GLN A 154 -21.23 22.78 5.60
CA GLN A 154 -21.33 23.48 6.88
C GLN A 154 -21.08 24.99 6.70
N ASP A 155 -20.08 25.38 5.91
CA ASP A 155 -19.79 26.77 5.62
C ASP A 155 -20.95 27.45 4.88
N MET A 156 -21.58 26.77 3.93
CA MET A 156 -22.80 27.26 3.26
C MET A 156 -24.00 27.37 4.21
N ARG A 157 -24.05 26.57 5.28
CA ARG A 157 -25.11 26.63 6.29
C ARG A 157 -24.91 27.78 7.29
N VAL A 158 -23.66 28.03 7.69
CA VAL A 158 -23.32 29.04 8.71
C VAL A 158 -23.12 30.42 8.09
N GLY A 159 -22.49 30.49 6.92
CA GLY A 159 -22.31 31.71 6.13
C GLY A 159 -23.43 31.83 5.12
N GLY A 160 -24.48 32.61 5.43
CA GLY A 160 -25.54 32.92 4.48
C GLY A 160 -24.99 33.37 3.13
N GLY A 161 -25.01 32.47 2.15
CA GLY A 161 -24.94 32.73 0.71
C GLY A 161 -23.81 33.65 0.21
N LYS A 162 -22.53 33.36 0.48
CA LYS A 162 -21.46 33.86 -0.39
C LYS A 162 -20.89 32.70 -1.19
N VAL A 163 -21.33 32.60 -2.44
CA VAL A 163 -20.75 31.70 -3.44
C VAL A 163 -19.27 32.06 -3.57
N PRO A 164 -18.33 31.11 -3.42
CA PRO A 164 -16.92 31.38 -3.69
C PRO A 164 -16.79 31.77 -5.17
N GLN A 165 -16.29 32.97 -5.44
CA GLN A 165 -15.99 33.39 -6.80
C GLN A 165 -14.83 32.53 -7.30
N ILE A 166 -15.11 31.70 -8.30
CA ILE A 166 -14.07 31.14 -9.15
C ILE A 166 -13.56 32.33 -9.96
N GLU A 167 -12.45 32.93 -9.54
CA GLU A 167 -11.71 33.86 -10.39
C GLU A 167 -11.12 33.05 -11.54
N ASP A 168 -11.83 33.07 -12.67
CA ASP A 168 -11.32 32.64 -13.96
C ASP A 168 -10.13 33.55 -14.31
N ASN A 169 -8.92 33.13 -13.94
CA ASN A 169 -7.69 33.78 -14.34
C ASN A 169 -7.50 33.55 -15.85
N GLN A 170 -7.79 34.60 -16.63
CA GLN A 170 -7.68 34.66 -18.08
C GLN A 170 -6.25 35.02 -18.51
#